data_AF-A0A932QSR8-F1
#
_entry.id   AF-A0A932QSR8-F1
#
_cell.length_a   1.000
_cell.length_b   1.000
_cell.length_c   1.000
_cell.angle_alpha   90.00
_cell.angle_beta   90.00
_cell.angle_gamma   90.00
#
_symmetry.space_group_name_H-M   'P 1'
#
loop_
_entity.id
_entity.type
_entity.pdbx_description
1 polymer ?
#
loop_
_entity_poly.entity_id
_entity_poly.type
_entity_poly.pdbx_seq_one_letter_code
_entity_poly.pdbx_strand_id
1 'polypeptide(L)'
;METRKIALACFIGGAMLVAVALAVAPSYWWLGILAGIAGGYLSYEFREVLQSIPIAFAKARQGSRVVRVELAAYFKKPHPLGYPITPLTLAFYCAINQFLVKGSVGVLYFPGRIILSVLSILLSLLLLSASFLVSICLLDDSAKRDRSYFRNLLSSRDLEARIKSGYREISWNYGEVYHRLFLELGRVLALGVWWVIKTPFLLLFLLWRAIPFTVRFCRFLVIAIHSHKRVLCAVDGTIGGLVVYLNFARFAVSMPEKVLLIFFGGLLGAAFGVLNWEIVSKRILKLVPVKAT
;
A
#
# COMPACT_ATOMS: atom_id res chain seq x y z
N MET A 1 15.53 36.33 6.73
CA MET A 1 15.44 34.85 6.81
C MET A 1 14.46 34.27 5.80
N GLU A 2 13.32 34.91 5.54
CA GLU A 2 12.29 34.41 4.59
C GLU A 2 12.78 34.29 3.13
N THR A 3 13.53 35.26 2.60
CA THR A 3 13.99 35.24 1.19
C THR A 3 14.86 34.02 0.85
N ARG A 4 15.71 33.57 1.78
CA ARG A 4 16.54 32.36 1.58
C ARG A 4 15.68 31.10 1.49
N LYS A 5 14.62 31.01 2.31
CA LYS A 5 13.67 29.88 2.26
C LYS A 5 12.90 29.86 0.95
N ILE A 6 12.44 31.02 0.48
CA ILE A 6 11.74 31.18 -0.81
C ILE A 6 12.66 30.74 -1.94
N ALA A 7 13.89 31.27 -1.98
CA ALA A 7 14.88 30.92 -2.99
C ALA A 7 15.13 29.41 -3.04
N LEU A 8 15.33 28.77 -1.88
CA LEU A 8 15.59 27.33 -1.78
C LEU A 8 14.39 26.50 -2.25
N ALA A 9 13.16 26.87 -1.86
CA ALA A 9 11.97 26.13 -2.26
C ALA A 9 11.71 26.23 -3.77
N CYS A 10 11.82 27.43 -4.34
CA CYS A 10 11.70 27.64 -5.78
C CYS A 10 12.83 26.96 -6.55
N PHE A 11 14.05 26.90 -5.98
CA PHE A 11 15.16 26.13 -6.54
C PHE A 11 14.80 24.65 -6.66
N ILE A 12 14.30 24.05 -5.58
CA ILE A 12 13.92 22.64 -5.56
C ILE A 12 12.80 22.38 -6.57
N GLY A 13 11.79 23.25 -6.64
CA GLY A 13 10.71 23.14 -7.63
C GLY A 13 11.21 23.18 -9.07
N GLY A 14 12.06 24.15 -9.42
CA GLY A 14 12.63 24.27 -10.76
C GLY A 14 13.53 23.09 -11.13
N ALA A 15 14.38 22.65 -10.21
CA ALA A 15 15.25 21.50 -10.41
C ALA A 15 14.47 20.19 -10.57
N MET A 16 13.45 19.96 -9.74
CA MET A 16 12.61 18.75 -9.83
C MET A 16 11.84 18.68 -11.15
N LEU A 17 11.32 19.81 -11.64
CA LEU A 17 10.66 19.85 -12.94
C LEU A 17 11.58 19.38 -14.05
N VAL A 18 12.76 19.99 -14.16
CA VAL A 18 13.71 19.68 -15.23
C VAL A 18 14.19 18.22 -15.11
N ALA A 19 14.48 17.75 -13.90
CA ALA A 19 14.92 16.39 -13.67
C ALA A 19 13.88 15.35 -14.11
N VAL A 20 12.62 15.53 -13.72
CA VAL A 20 11.54 14.60 -14.09
C VAL A 20 11.23 14.69 -15.58
N ALA A 21 11.19 15.90 -16.16
CA ALA A 21 10.92 16.09 -17.58
C ALA A 21 12.02 15.51 -18.50
N LEU A 22 13.27 15.44 -18.02
CA LEU A 22 14.38 14.76 -18.71
C LEU A 22 14.37 13.23 -18.53
N ALA A 23 13.85 12.74 -17.40
CA ALA A 23 13.82 11.31 -17.09
C ALA A 23 12.70 10.56 -17.82
N VAL A 24 11.62 11.25 -18.17
CA VAL A 24 10.49 10.70 -18.92
C VAL A 24 10.65 10.91 -20.43
N ALA A 25 9.91 10.14 -21.24
CA ALA A 25 9.93 10.36 -22.69
C ALA A 25 9.44 11.78 -23.02
N PRO A 26 9.94 12.40 -24.12
CA PRO A 26 9.60 13.78 -24.47
C PRO A 26 8.10 14.07 -24.54
N SER A 27 7.26 13.10 -24.91
CA SER A 27 5.79 13.24 -24.92
C SER A 27 5.16 13.43 -23.54
N TYR A 28 5.87 13.07 -22.46
CA TYR A 28 5.40 13.14 -21.08
C TYR A 28 6.09 14.22 -20.25
N TRP A 29 6.75 15.19 -20.90
CA TRP A 29 7.47 16.30 -20.23
C TRP A 29 6.61 17.06 -19.20
N TRP A 30 5.29 17.14 -19.42
CA TRP A 30 4.32 17.77 -18.53
C TRP A 30 4.26 17.13 -17.14
N LEU A 31 4.70 15.87 -16.97
CA LEU A 31 4.87 15.26 -15.65
C LEU A 31 5.90 16.02 -14.80
N GLY A 32 6.88 16.68 -15.44
CA GLY A 32 7.79 17.60 -14.79
C GLY A 32 7.06 18.79 -14.15
N ILE A 33 5.99 19.32 -14.75
CA ILE A 33 5.22 20.42 -14.16
C ILE A 33 4.63 19.98 -12.81
N LEU A 34 4.02 18.79 -12.78
CA LEU A 34 3.45 18.23 -11.55
C LEU A 34 4.51 18.03 -10.47
N ALA A 35 5.68 17.51 -10.87
CA ALA A 35 6.82 17.33 -9.96
C ALA A 35 7.38 18.66 -9.45
N GLY A 36 7.47 19.68 -10.30
CA GLY A 36 7.94 21.01 -9.93
C GLY A 36 7.01 21.71 -8.95
N ILE A 37 5.69 21.65 -9.19
CA ILE A 37 4.69 22.19 -8.27
C ILE A 37 4.77 21.47 -6.93
N ALA A 38 4.81 20.13 -6.94
CA ALA A 38 4.92 19.35 -5.71
C ALA A 38 6.23 19.64 -4.96
N GLY A 39 7.36 19.66 -5.66
CA GLY A 39 8.69 19.93 -5.10
C GLY A 39 8.79 21.33 -4.48
N GLY A 40 8.34 22.36 -5.20
CA GLY A 40 8.33 23.73 -4.69
C GLY A 40 7.34 23.94 -3.54
N TYR A 41 6.16 23.33 -3.61
CA TYR A 41 5.14 23.45 -2.57
C TYR A 41 5.53 22.74 -1.27
N LEU A 42 6.06 21.51 -1.38
CA LEU A 42 6.43 20.70 -0.21
C LEU A 42 7.74 21.14 0.43
N SER A 43 8.69 21.65 -0.34
CA SER A 43 9.98 22.12 0.20
C SER A 43 9.86 23.38 1.06
N TYR A 44 8.85 24.22 0.81
CA TYR A 44 8.61 25.41 1.62
C TYR A 44 7.91 25.06 2.94
N GLU A 45 8.71 24.94 4.00
CA GLU A 45 8.25 24.67 5.36
C GLU A 45 7.53 23.32 5.50
N PHE A 46 8.16 22.26 4.96
CA PHE A 46 7.68 20.88 5.08
C PHE A 46 7.31 20.48 6.52
N ARG A 47 8.01 21.03 7.53
CA ARG A 47 7.68 20.81 8.93
C ARG A 47 6.25 21.24 9.29
N GLU A 48 5.78 22.36 8.75
CA GLU A 48 4.42 22.83 8.96
C GLU A 48 3.39 21.99 8.19
N VAL A 49 3.77 21.47 7.02
CA VAL A 49 2.99 20.45 6.29
C VAL A 49 2.79 19.22 7.19
N LEU A 50 3.88 18.70 7.76
CA LEU A 50 3.84 17.54 8.66
C LEU A 50 3.02 17.83 9.93
N GLN A 51 3.13 19.03 10.51
CA GLN A 51 2.33 19.46 11.66
C GLN A 51 0.85 19.63 11.33
N SER A 52 0.51 19.96 10.07
CA SER A 52 -0.87 20.11 9.61
C SER A 52 -1.58 18.78 9.42
N ILE A 53 -0.85 17.68 9.16
CA ILE A 53 -1.42 16.32 9.02
C ILE A 53 -2.24 15.89 10.25
N PRO A 54 -1.69 15.87 11.48
CA PRO A 54 -2.46 15.45 12.65
C PRO A 54 -3.62 16.40 12.95
N ILE A 55 -3.49 17.70 12.66
CA ILE A 55 -4.57 18.69 12.83
C ILE A 55 -5.72 18.41 11.84
N ALA A 56 -5.41 18.22 10.56
CA ALA A 56 -6.38 17.89 9.53
C ALA A 56 -7.05 16.54 9.80
N PHE A 57 -6.28 15.56 10.28
CA PHE A 57 -6.79 14.25 10.66
C PHE A 57 -7.78 14.35 11.84
N ALA A 58 -7.43 15.10 12.90
CA ALA A 58 -8.31 15.32 14.04
C ALA A 58 -9.63 16.01 13.62
N LYS A 59 -9.56 17.03 12.77
CA LYS A 59 -10.75 17.71 12.22
C LYS A 59 -11.60 16.80 11.33
N ALA A 60 -10.98 16.00 10.46
CA ALA A 60 -11.68 15.03 9.63
C ALA A 60 -12.38 13.94 10.46
N ARG A 61 -11.77 13.55 11.59
CA ARG A 61 -12.27 12.53 12.51
C ARG A 61 -13.47 13.00 13.34
N GLN A 62 -13.55 14.28 13.70
CA GLN A 62 -14.71 14.84 14.43
C GLN A 62 -16.04 14.66 13.68
N GLY A 63 -16.00 14.53 12.36
CA GLY A 63 -17.17 14.20 11.53
C GLY A 63 -17.46 12.71 11.32
N SER A 64 -16.73 11.80 11.98
CA SER A 64 -16.81 10.34 11.76
C SER A 64 -16.90 9.58 13.10
N ARG A 65 -18.08 9.61 13.75
CA ARG A 65 -18.35 8.96 15.05
C ARG A 65 -18.31 7.42 15.03
N VAL A 66 -18.32 6.77 13.86
CA VAL A 66 -18.68 5.34 13.73
C VAL A 66 -17.48 4.38 13.61
N VAL A 67 -16.28 4.87 13.26
CA VAL A 67 -15.14 4.00 12.89
C VAL A 67 -14.49 3.26 14.08
N ARG A 68 -14.78 3.65 15.33
CA ARG A 68 -14.02 3.19 16.51
C ARG A 68 -14.53 1.88 17.13
N VAL A 69 -15.76 1.46 16.86
CA VAL A 69 -16.42 0.38 17.63
C VAL A 69 -16.43 -0.96 16.90
N GLU A 70 -16.45 -0.98 15.56
CA GLU A 70 -16.62 -2.24 14.80
C GLU A 70 -15.29 -2.94 14.46
N LEU A 71 -14.20 -2.19 14.27
CA LEU A 71 -12.90 -2.76 13.87
C LEU A 71 -12.22 -3.56 15.00
N ALA A 72 -12.38 -3.11 16.25
CA ALA A 72 -11.82 -3.79 17.42
C ALA A 72 -12.57 -5.08 17.80
N ALA A 73 -13.85 -5.19 17.42
CA ALA A 73 -14.64 -6.41 17.59
C ALA A 73 -14.29 -7.48 16.53
N TYR A 74 -13.86 -7.03 15.34
CA TYR A 74 -13.46 -7.89 14.23
C TYR A 74 -12.17 -8.66 14.54
N PHE A 75 -11.14 -8.00 15.08
CA PHE A 75 -9.85 -8.62 15.40
C PHE A 75 -9.82 -9.52 16.65
N LYS A 76 -10.93 -9.62 17.40
CA LYS A 76 -11.00 -10.44 18.64
C LYS A 76 -11.33 -11.92 18.37
N LYS A 77 -11.60 -12.32 17.13
CA LYS A 77 -11.94 -13.71 16.78
C LYS A 77 -10.83 -14.30 15.90
N PRO A 78 -10.41 -15.56 16.13
CA PRO A 78 -9.46 -16.24 15.26
C PRO A 78 -10.05 -16.28 13.85
N HIS A 79 -9.38 -15.62 12.90
CA HIS A 79 -9.90 -15.48 11.54
C HIS A 79 -9.61 -16.75 10.75
N PRO A 80 -10.61 -17.31 10.04
CA PRO A 80 -10.48 -18.52 9.23
C PRO A 80 -9.60 -18.36 7.99
N LEU A 81 -8.87 -17.25 7.85
CA LEU A 81 -8.02 -16.93 6.69
C LEU A 81 -6.87 -17.93 6.46
N GLY A 82 -6.52 -18.75 7.46
CA GLY A 82 -5.54 -19.83 7.29
C GLY A 82 -6.05 -21.06 6.53
N TYR A 83 -7.37 -21.23 6.38
CA TYR A 83 -7.97 -22.46 5.88
C TYR A 83 -8.34 -22.47 4.38
N PRO A 84 -8.78 -21.36 3.75
CA PRO A 84 -9.05 -21.32 2.31
C PRO A 84 -7.80 -21.05 1.47
N ILE A 85 -6.68 -20.59 2.06
CA ILE A 85 -5.42 -20.37 1.33
C ILE A 85 -4.86 -21.70 0.80
N THR A 86 -5.03 -22.81 1.52
CA THR A 86 -4.43 -24.12 1.19
C THR A 86 -4.97 -24.78 -0.08
N PRO A 87 -6.30 -24.88 -0.31
CA PRO A 87 -6.82 -25.38 -1.60
C PRO A 87 -6.57 -24.39 -2.75
N LEU A 88 -6.55 -23.08 -2.48
CA LEU A 88 -6.20 -22.05 -3.46
C LEU A 88 -4.72 -22.14 -3.86
N THR A 89 -3.80 -22.36 -2.93
CA THR A 89 -2.37 -22.54 -3.24
C THR A 89 -2.11 -23.85 -3.97
N LEU A 90 -2.85 -24.93 -3.68
CA LEU A 90 -2.76 -26.18 -4.43
C LEU A 90 -3.28 -26.05 -5.87
N ALA A 91 -4.43 -25.42 -6.07
CA ALA A 91 -4.97 -25.16 -7.41
C ALA A 91 -4.06 -24.21 -8.20
N PHE A 92 -3.52 -23.17 -7.56
CA PHE A 92 -2.56 -22.23 -8.15
C PHE A 92 -1.24 -22.93 -8.49
N TYR A 93 -0.77 -23.86 -7.67
CA TYR A 93 0.41 -24.69 -7.92
C TYR A 93 0.22 -25.61 -9.14
N CYS A 94 -0.93 -26.28 -9.26
CA CYS A 94 -1.25 -27.09 -10.44
C CYS A 94 -1.33 -26.24 -11.71
N ALA A 95 -1.89 -25.03 -11.63
CA ALA A 95 -1.96 -24.10 -12.75
C ALA A 95 -0.56 -23.58 -13.16
N ILE A 96 0.30 -23.22 -12.21
CA ILE A 96 1.68 -22.80 -12.47
C ILE A 96 2.47 -23.93 -13.12
N ASN A 97 2.37 -25.17 -12.62
CA ASN A 97 3.08 -26.29 -13.24
C ASN A 97 2.57 -26.60 -14.65
N GLN A 98 1.26 -26.55 -14.90
CA GLN A 98 0.76 -26.71 -16.26
C GLN A 98 1.25 -25.59 -17.18
N PHE A 99 1.34 -24.35 -16.68
CA PHE A 99 1.86 -23.21 -17.43
C PHE A 99 3.36 -23.33 -17.70
N LEU A 100 4.16 -23.78 -16.73
CA LEU A 100 5.61 -24.00 -16.88
C LEU A 100 5.94 -25.19 -17.78
N VAL A 101 5.09 -26.22 -17.80
CA VAL A 101 5.27 -27.42 -18.64
C VAL A 101 4.81 -27.18 -20.08
N LYS A 102 3.71 -26.43 -20.30
CA LYS A 102 3.19 -26.13 -21.64
C LYS A 102 3.78 -24.85 -22.25
N GLY A 103 4.25 -23.93 -21.43
CA GLY A 103 4.85 -22.67 -21.82
C GLY A 103 6.29 -22.87 -22.27
N SER A 104 6.44 -23.14 -23.56
CA SER A 104 7.68 -23.11 -24.33
C SER A 104 8.56 -21.90 -23.98
N VAL A 105 9.51 -22.08 -23.07
CA VAL A 105 10.75 -21.29 -23.07
C VAL A 105 11.81 -22.15 -23.71
N GLY A 106 12.03 -21.89 -25.00
CA GLY A 106 13.19 -22.36 -25.72
C GLY A 106 14.47 -21.96 -24.98
N VAL A 107 15.41 -22.88 -24.93
CA VAL A 107 16.85 -22.62 -24.71
C VAL A 107 17.19 -21.86 -23.41
N LEU A 108 16.52 -22.15 -22.30
CA LEU A 108 17.09 -21.88 -20.97
C LEU A 108 17.70 -23.17 -20.42
N TYR A 109 19.04 -23.11 -20.26
CA TYR A 109 19.98 -24.15 -19.83
C TYR A 109 19.36 -25.29 -18.98
N PHE A 110 19.59 -26.53 -19.41
CA PHE A 110 19.25 -27.80 -18.74
C PHE A 110 19.33 -27.77 -17.18
N PRO A 111 20.36 -27.20 -16.53
CA PRO A 111 20.41 -27.10 -15.06
C PRO A 111 19.28 -26.25 -14.44
N GLY A 112 18.81 -25.19 -15.11
CA GLY A 112 17.73 -24.34 -14.60
C GLY A 112 16.40 -25.08 -14.47
N ARG A 113 16.11 -26.02 -15.39
CA ARG A 113 14.90 -26.87 -15.32
C ARG A 113 14.95 -27.89 -14.18
N ILE A 114 16.13 -28.41 -13.88
CA ILE A 114 16.31 -29.34 -12.74
C ILE A 114 16.09 -28.58 -11.42
N ILE A 115 16.69 -27.39 -11.27
CA ILE A 115 16.51 -26.56 -10.07
C ILE A 115 15.03 -26.19 -9.88
N LEU A 116 14.36 -25.74 -10.94
CA LEU A 116 12.94 -25.37 -10.88
C LEU A 116 12.05 -26.58 -10.53
N SER A 117 12.35 -27.76 -11.07
CA SER A 117 11.65 -29.01 -10.74
C SER A 117 11.88 -29.45 -9.29
N VAL A 118 13.11 -29.33 -8.78
CA VAL A 118 13.41 -29.65 -7.37
C VAL A 118 12.69 -28.68 -6.43
N LEU A 119 12.72 -27.38 -6.74
CA LEU A 119 11.99 -26.36 -5.97
C LEU A 119 10.47 -26.59 -5.99
N SER A 120 9.90 -27.01 -7.13
CA SER A 120 8.48 -27.32 -7.21
C SER A 120 8.10 -28.57 -6.42
N ILE A 121 8.93 -29.62 -6.43
CA ILE A 121 8.75 -30.81 -5.59
C ILE A 121 8.83 -30.45 -4.10
N LEU A 122 9.85 -29.69 -3.68
CA LEU A 122 9.99 -29.25 -2.29
C LEU A 122 8.79 -28.40 -1.84
N LEU A 123 8.33 -27.49 -2.68
CA LEU A 123 7.12 -26.71 -2.42
C LEU A 123 5.88 -27.60 -2.34
N SER A 124 5.77 -28.64 -3.17
CA SER A 124 4.67 -29.61 -3.10
C SER A 124 4.65 -30.36 -1.78
N LEU A 125 5.80 -30.82 -1.32
CA LEU A 125 5.92 -31.54 -0.06
C LEU A 125 5.59 -30.63 1.12
N LEU A 126 6.02 -29.36 1.07
CA LEU A 126 5.64 -28.36 2.06
C LEU A 126 4.12 -28.09 2.05
N LEU A 127 3.50 -27.99 0.89
CA LEU A 127 2.06 -27.79 0.78
C LEU A 127 1.25 -29.03 1.21
N LEU A 128 1.75 -30.24 0.91
CA LEU A 128 1.14 -31.50 1.34
C LEU A 128 1.23 -31.69 2.86
N SER A 129 2.37 -31.38 3.46
CA SER A 129 2.51 -31.40 4.92
C SER A 129 1.61 -30.35 5.59
N ALA A 130 1.51 -29.15 5.01
CA ALA A 130 0.58 -28.13 5.48
C ALA A 130 -0.89 -28.57 5.35
N SER A 131 -1.28 -29.21 4.25
CA SER A 131 -2.65 -29.70 4.06
C SER A 131 -2.99 -30.86 5.00
N PHE A 132 -2.02 -31.74 5.27
CA PHE A 132 -2.16 -32.81 6.27
C PHE A 132 -2.35 -32.24 7.68
N LEU A 133 -1.52 -31.26 8.08
CA LEU A 133 -1.67 -30.55 9.36
C LEU A 133 -3.02 -29.84 9.47
N VAL A 134 -3.46 -29.17 8.41
CA VAL A 134 -4.78 -28.53 8.37
C VAL A 134 -5.90 -29.57 8.52
N SER A 135 -5.79 -30.72 7.86
CA SER A 135 -6.78 -31.80 7.98
C SER A 135 -6.86 -32.36 9.40
N ILE A 136 -5.71 -32.53 10.07
CA ILE A 136 -5.68 -32.92 11.49
C ILE A 136 -6.36 -31.87 12.37
N CYS A 137 -6.06 -30.59 12.16
CA CYS A 137 -6.68 -29.49 12.90
C CYS A 137 -8.20 -29.42 12.68
N LEU A 138 -8.67 -29.63 11.44
CA LEU A 138 -10.10 -29.65 11.12
C LEU A 138 -10.80 -30.86 11.77
N LEU A 139 -10.15 -32.02 11.79
CA LEU A 139 -10.67 -33.21 12.47
C LEU A 139 -10.77 -33.00 13.99
N ASP A 140 -9.74 -32.41 14.62
CA ASP A 140 -9.73 -32.08 16.05
C ASP A 140 -10.81 -31.03 16.40
N ASP A 141 -10.97 -29.98 15.58
CA ASP A 141 -11.99 -28.96 15.82
C ASP A 141 -13.42 -29.50 15.62
N SER A 142 -13.63 -30.32 14.59
CA SER A 142 -14.88 -31.05 14.37
C SER A 142 -15.22 -31.93 15.57
N ALA A 143 -14.23 -32.72 16.04
CA ALA A 143 -14.39 -33.61 17.17
C ALA A 143 -14.75 -32.82 18.44
N LYS A 144 -14.06 -31.70 18.70
CA LYS A 144 -14.34 -30.82 19.85
C LYS A 144 -15.76 -30.29 19.87
N ARG A 145 -16.29 -29.85 18.71
CA ARG A 145 -17.65 -29.32 18.59
C ARG A 145 -18.72 -30.36 18.90
N ASP A 146 -18.53 -31.58 18.44
CA ASP A 146 -19.46 -32.70 18.68
C ASP A 146 -19.26 -33.37 20.05
N ARG A 147 -18.43 -32.78 20.93
CA ARG A 147 -18.00 -33.37 22.21
C ARG A 147 -17.48 -34.79 22.04
N SER A 148 -16.58 -34.95 21.08
CA SER A 148 -15.98 -36.23 20.73
C SER A 148 -14.46 -36.14 20.60
N TYR A 149 -13.77 -37.27 20.62
CA TYR A 149 -12.32 -37.31 20.47
C TYR A 149 -11.85 -38.55 19.70
N PHE A 150 -10.68 -38.42 19.09
CA PHE A 150 -9.93 -39.54 18.57
C PHE A 150 -8.78 -39.86 19.52
N ARG A 151 -8.79 -41.08 20.07
CA ARG A 151 -7.80 -41.51 21.08
C ARG A 151 -6.35 -41.35 20.60
N ASN A 152 -6.09 -41.66 19.33
CA ASN A 152 -4.74 -41.64 18.75
C ASN A 152 -4.17 -40.23 18.51
N LEU A 153 -4.97 -39.18 18.64
CA LEU A 153 -4.53 -37.79 18.45
C LEU A 153 -4.24 -37.05 19.76
N LEU A 154 -4.51 -37.67 20.91
CA LEU A 154 -4.41 -37.02 22.21
C LEU A 154 -3.26 -37.57 23.05
N SER A 155 -2.63 -36.69 23.82
CA SER A 155 -1.73 -37.10 24.91
C SER A 155 -2.55 -37.80 26.01
N SER A 156 -1.91 -38.66 26.82
CA SER A 156 -2.60 -39.36 27.92
C SER A 156 -3.29 -38.40 28.90
N ARG A 157 -2.70 -37.22 29.16
CA ARG A 157 -3.29 -36.19 30.03
C ARG A 157 -4.54 -35.57 29.42
N ASP A 158 -4.49 -35.24 28.12
CA ASP A 158 -5.64 -34.65 27.42
C ASP A 158 -6.78 -35.66 27.26
N LEU A 159 -6.44 -36.94 27.05
CA LEU A 159 -7.39 -38.03 26.97
C LEU A 159 -8.20 -38.16 28.27
N GLU A 160 -7.53 -38.21 29.42
CA GLU A 160 -8.21 -38.26 30.73
C GLU A 160 -9.10 -37.04 30.94
N ALA A 161 -8.61 -35.84 30.61
CA ALA A 161 -9.40 -34.62 30.73
C ALA A 161 -10.68 -34.65 29.86
N ARG A 162 -10.58 -35.17 28.63
CA ARG A 162 -11.72 -35.32 27.70
C ARG A 162 -12.73 -36.35 28.19
N ILE A 163 -12.26 -37.51 28.67
CA ILE A 163 -13.11 -38.55 29.26
C ILE A 163 -13.86 -37.98 30.47
N LYS A 164 -13.16 -37.27 31.36
CA LYS A 164 -13.74 -36.65 32.55
C LYS A 164 -14.77 -35.56 32.21
N SER A 165 -14.58 -34.90 31.07
CA SER A 165 -15.50 -33.89 30.53
C SER A 165 -16.69 -34.48 29.75
N GLY A 166 -16.80 -35.80 29.68
CA GLY A 166 -17.92 -36.50 29.03
C GLY A 166 -17.84 -36.52 27.50
N TYR A 167 -16.65 -36.40 26.91
CA TYR A 167 -16.48 -36.53 25.48
C TYR A 167 -16.60 -38.00 25.05
N ARG A 168 -17.18 -38.28 23.87
CA ARG A 168 -17.32 -39.63 23.32
C ARG A 168 -16.12 -40.02 22.45
N GLU A 169 -15.62 -41.24 22.62
CA GLU A 169 -14.60 -41.80 21.73
C GLU A 169 -15.20 -42.14 20.36
N ILE A 170 -14.48 -41.81 19.29
CA ILE A 170 -14.84 -42.14 17.92
C ILE A 170 -13.84 -43.16 17.37
N SER A 171 -14.35 -44.19 16.70
CA SER A 171 -13.52 -45.19 16.02
C SER A 171 -12.75 -44.59 14.85
N TRP A 172 -11.48 -44.96 14.72
CA TRP A 172 -10.61 -44.55 13.61
C TRP A 172 -10.88 -45.35 12.34
N ASN A 173 -12.09 -45.23 11.78
CA ASN A 173 -12.45 -45.85 10.51
C ASN A 173 -12.46 -44.79 9.39
N TYR A 174 -12.15 -45.21 8.16
CA TYR A 174 -12.06 -44.28 7.02
C TYR A 174 -13.36 -43.52 6.77
N GLY A 175 -14.52 -44.18 6.90
CA GLY A 175 -15.82 -43.56 6.66
C GLY A 175 -16.08 -42.34 7.57
N GLU A 176 -15.78 -42.47 8.85
CA GLU A 176 -15.98 -41.43 9.85
C GLU A 176 -15.00 -40.26 9.69
N VAL A 177 -13.73 -40.58 9.37
CA VAL A 177 -12.71 -39.56 9.06
C VAL A 177 -13.11 -38.76 7.82
N TYR A 178 -13.53 -39.44 6.74
CA TYR A 178 -13.97 -38.76 5.53
C TYR A 178 -15.25 -37.95 5.77
N HIS A 179 -16.25 -38.51 6.46
CA HIS A 179 -17.49 -37.80 6.75
C HIS A 179 -17.24 -36.45 7.46
N ARG A 180 -16.41 -36.46 8.52
CA ARG A 180 -16.07 -35.25 9.28
C ARG A 180 -15.21 -34.28 8.47
N LEU A 181 -14.25 -34.79 7.70
CA LEU A 181 -13.44 -33.97 6.81
C LEU A 181 -14.31 -33.26 5.77
N PHE A 182 -15.26 -33.96 5.14
CA PHE A 182 -16.19 -33.37 4.17
C PHE A 182 -17.16 -32.39 4.79
N LEU A 183 -17.66 -32.64 6.02
CA LEU A 183 -18.48 -31.69 6.75
C LEU A 183 -17.73 -30.38 7.03
N GLU A 184 -16.49 -30.47 7.52
CA GLU A 184 -15.68 -29.26 7.77
C GLU A 184 -15.24 -28.59 6.47
N LEU A 185 -14.89 -29.34 5.43
CA LEU A 185 -14.60 -28.79 4.12
C LEU A 185 -15.81 -28.05 3.56
N GLY A 186 -17.02 -28.63 3.66
CA GLY A 186 -18.28 -27.98 3.29
C GLY A 186 -18.54 -26.70 4.09
N ARG A 187 -18.22 -26.68 5.39
CA ARG A 187 -18.32 -25.47 6.23
C ARG A 187 -17.30 -24.41 5.81
N VAL A 188 -16.04 -24.79 5.56
CA VAL A 188 -14.99 -23.88 5.08
C VAL A 188 -15.37 -23.31 3.72
N LEU A 189 -15.90 -24.12 2.81
CA LEU A 189 -16.40 -23.67 1.50
C LEU A 189 -17.60 -22.74 1.66
N ALA A 190 -18.57 -23.07 2.51
CA ALA A 190 -19.73 -22.22 2.77
C ALA A 190 -19.33 -20.87 3.38
N LEU A 191 -18.38 -20.87 4.32
CA LEU A 191 -17.78 -19.64 4.85
C LEU A 191 -17.02 -18.89 3.76
N GLY A 192 -16.24 -19.58 2.94
CA GLY A 192 -15.51 -19.00 1.80
C GLY A 192 -16.45 -18.31 0.81
N VAL A 193 -17.54 -18.97 0.42
CA VAL A 193 -18.59 -18.41 -0.45
C VAL A 193 -19.28 -17.23 0.23
N TRP A 194 -19.67 -17.37 1.50
CA TRP A 194 -20.24 -16.26 2.28
C TRP A 194 -19.30 -15.05 2.32
N TRP A 195 -17.99 -15.29 2.45
CA TRP A 195 -16.97 -14.27 2.39
C TRP A 195 -16.83 -13.66 1.00
N VAL A 196 -16.76 -14.45 -0.07
CA VAL A 196 -16.69 -13.93 -1.44
C VAL A 196 -17.91 -13.05 -1.75
N ILE A 197 -19.08 -13.42 -1.24
CA ILE A 197 -20.30 -12.63 -1.37
C ILE A 197 -20.23 -11.35 -0.51
N LYS A 198 -19.77 -11.42 0.74
CA LYS A 198 -19.76 -10.27 1.68
C LYS A 198 -18.58 -9.32 1.49
N THR A 199 -17.44 -9.80 1.01
CA THR A 199 -16.22 -9.03 0.78
C THR A 199 -16.46 -7.82 -0.12
N PRO A 200 -17.12 -7.92 -1.30
CA PRO A 200 -17.38 -6.75 -2.13
C PRO A 200 -18.29 -5.75 -1.42
N PHE A 201 -19.28 -6.17 -0.62
CA PHE A 201 -20.10 -5.25 0.18
C PHE A 201 -19.30 -4.58 1.30
N LEU A 202 -18.39 -5.32 1.97
CA LEU A 202 -17.49 -4.75 2.96
C LEU A 202 -16.52 -3.76 2.31
N LEU A 203 -15.98 -4.08 1.13
CA LEU A 203 -15.10 -3.21 0.36
C LEU A 203 -15.84 -1.95 -0.10
N LEU A 204 -17.05 -2.09 -0.64
CA LEU A 204 -17.92 -0.98 -1.01
C LEU A 204 -18.29 -0.13 0.21
N PHE A 205 -18.58 -0.74 1.35
CA PHE A 205 -18.84 -0.02 2.61
C PHE A 205 -17.60 0.72 3.12
N LEU A 206 -16.43 0.09 3.08
CA LEU A 206 -15.15 0.71 3.42
C LEU A 206 -14.84 1.85 2.47
N LEU A 207 -15.05 1.70 1.17
CA LEU A 207 -14.88 2.76 0.17
C LEU A 207 -15.89 3.89 0.41
N TRP A 208 -17.16 3.58 0.63
CA TRP A 208 -18.21 4.54 0.95
C TRP A 208 -17.91 5.35 2.21
N ARG A 209 -17.20 4.77 3.19
CA ARG A 209 -16.78 5.44 4.43
C ARG A 209 -15.44 6.16 4.28
N ALA A 210 -14.50 5.57 3.58
CA ALA A 210 -13.16 6.10 3.37
C ALA A 210 -13.21 7.31 2.45
N ILE A 211 -14.00 7.30 1.37
CA ILE A 211 -14.07 8.41 0.41
C ILE A 211 -14.46 9.73 1.09
N PRO A 212 -15.57 9.83 1.85
CA PRO A 212 -15.93 11.07 2.55
C PRO A 212 -14.89 11.48 3.60
N PHE A 213 -14.27 10.53 4.29
CA PHE A 213 -13.21 10.81 5.23
C PHE A 213 -11.98 11.41 4.53
N THR A 214 -11.51 10.77 3.46
CA THR A 214 -10.38 11.20 2.64
C THR A 214 -10.66 12.56 2.02
N VAL A 215 -11.85 12.81 1.46
CA VAL A 215 -12.23 14.11 0.92
C VAL A 215 -12.18 15.20 1.99
N ARG A 216 -12.74 14.95 3.19
CA ARG A 216 -12.67 15.90 4.31
C ARG A 216 -11.24 16.12 4.80
N PHE A 217 -10.46 15.04 4.93
CA PHE A 217 -9.06 15.11 5.32
C PHE A 217 -8.25 15.93 4.32
N CYS A 218 -8.34 15.62 3.02
CA CYS A 218 -7.69 16.39 1.97
C CYS A 218 -8.13 17.85 1.98
N ARG A 219 -9.43 18.14 2.16
CA ARG A 219 -9.92 19.52 2.28
C ARG A 219 -9.28 20.25 3.46
N PHE A 220 -9.28 19.67 4.66
CA PHE A 220 -8.67 20.31 5.83
C PHE A 220 -7.15 20.41 5.73
N LEU A 221 -6.52 19.41 5.12
CA LEU A 221 -5.08 19.38 4.89
C LEU A 221 -4.69 20.48 3.91
N VAL A 222 -5.42 20.62 2.79
CA VAL A 222 -5.25 21.73 1.85
C VAL A 222 -5.45 23.05 2.58
N ILE A 223 -6.57 23.27 3.29
CA ILE A 223 -6.82 24.53 4.01
C ILE A 223 -5.71 24.84 5.03
N ALA A 224 -5.20 23.83 5.74
CA ALA A 224 -4.16 24.02 6.76
C ALA A 224 -2.78 24.31 6.15
N ILE A 225 -2.46 23.70 5.02
CA ILE A 225 -1.16 23.87 4.37
C ILE A 225 -1.15 25.11 3.47
N HIS A 226 -2.29 25.50 2.92
CA HIS A 226 -2.38 26.54 1.91
C HIS A 226 -2.07 27.91 2.52
N SER A 227 -0.82 28.36 2.32
CA SER A 227 -0.41 29.74 2.53
C SER A 227 -0.07 30.36 1.18
N HIS A 228 -0.41 31.64 1.00
CA HIS A 228 -0.14 32.37 -0.24
C HIS A 228 1.36 32.28 -0.65
N LYS A 229 2.27 32.21 0.33
CA LYS A 229 3.72 32.08 0.08
C LYS A 229 4.11 30.73 -0.54
N ARG A 230 3.50 29.61 -0.12
CA ARG A 230 3.80 28.27 -0.66
C ARG A 230 3.36 28.11 -2.11
N VAL A 231 2.16 28.62 -2.42
CA VAL A 231 1.62 28.60 -3.79
C VAL A 231 2.52 29.40 -4.72
N LEU A 232 2.93 30.59 -4.28
CA LEU A 232 3.83 31.46 -5.02
C LEU A 232 5.16 30.74 -5.32
N CYS A 233 5.76 30.10 -4.30
CA CYS A 233 7.01 29.38 -4.48
C CYS A 233 6.91 28.19 -5.45
N ALA A 234 5.79 27.44 -5.38
CA ALA A 234 5.53 26.32 -6.28
C ALA A 234 5.38 26.78 -7.73
N VAL A 235 4.64 27.88 -7.96
CA VAL A 235 4.41 28.44 -9.30
C VAL A 235 5.71 29.03 -9.85
N ASP A 236 6.41 29.88 -9.10
CA ASP A 236 7.63 30.55 -9.58
C ASP A 236 8.77 29.57 -9.86
N GLY A 237 8.94 28.56 -9.00
CA GLY A 237 9.92 27.49 -9.22
C GLY A 237 9.61 26.69 -10.49
N THR A 238 8.33 26.34 -10.68
CA THR A 238 7.86 25.61 -11.88
C THR A 238 8.06 26.44 -13.15
N ILE A 239 7.75 27.74 -13.14
CA ILE A 239 7.95 28.61 -14.30
C ILE A 239 9.45 28.70 -14.64
N GLY A 240 10.32 28.84 -13.64
CA GLY A 240 11.77 28.85 -13.86
C GLY A 240 12.28 27.56 -14.49
N GLY A 241 11.88 26.40 -13.94
CA GLY A 241 12.21 25.10 -14.52
C GLY A 241 11.67 24.92 -15.95
N LEU A 242 10.44 25.37 -16.20
CA LEU A 242 9.80 25.26 -17.51
C LEU A 242 10.54 26.08 -18.58
N VAL A 243 10.91 27.32 -18.25
CA VAL A 243 11.69 28.19 -19.16
C VAL A 243 13.02 27.53 -19.50
N VAL A 244 13.72 26.96 -18.51
CA VAL A 244 14.99 26.28 -18.77
C VAL A 244 14.80 25.03 -19.62
N TYR A 245 13.84 24.17 -19.29
CA TYR A 245 13.57 22.95 -20.04
C TYR A 245 13.22 23.24 -21.51
N LEU A 246 12.23 24.10 -21.77
CA LEU A 246 11.74 24.34 -23.12
C LEU A 246 12.79 24.98 -24.04
N ASN A 247 13.67 25.83 -23.49
CA ASN A 247 14.67 26.53 -24.30
C ASN A 247 15.95 25.71 -24.51
N PHE A 248 16.34 24.90 -23.53
CA PHE A 248 17.69 24.33 -23.49
C PHE A 248 17.75 22.79 -23.45
N ALA A 249 16.64 22.07 -23.22
CA ALA A 249 16.66 20.60 -23.13
C ALA A 249 17.18 19.91 -24.39
N ARG A 250 16.94 20.48 -25.57
CA ARG A 250 17.43 19.95 -26.85
C ARG A 250 18.96 19.93 -26.98
N PHE A 251 19.66 20.74 -26.19
CA PHE A 251 21.11 20.83 -26.20
C PHE A 251 21.77 19.93 -25.13
N ALA A 252 20.99 19.31 -24.24
CA ALA A 252 21.49 18.49 -23.15
C ALA A 252 21.49 17.00 -23.52
N VAL A 253 22.49 16.59 -24.31
CA VAL A 253 22.65 15.23 -24.81
C VAL A 253 23.39 14.38 -23.77
N SER A 254 24.47 14.92 -23.20
CA SER A 254 25.33 14.21 -22.24
C SER A 254 24.78 14.27 -20.80
N MET A 255 25.17 13.33 -19.95
CA MET A 255 24.77 13.36 -18.53
C MET A 255 25.25 14.63 -17.79
N PRO A 256 26.49 15.11 -17.98
CA PRO A 256 26.92 16.38 -17.39
C PRO A 256 26.05 17.57 -17.82
N GLU A 257 25.68 17.67 -19.10
CA GLU A 257 24.79 18.73 -19.60
C GLU A 257 23.41 18.66 -18.96
N LYS A 258 22.86 17.45 -18.79
CA LYS A 258 21.56 17.25 -18.11
C LYS A 258 21.60 17.69 -16.65
N VAL A 259 22.68 17.37 -15.93
CA VAL A 259 22.88 17.81 -14.54
C VAL A 259 22.98 19.34 -14.47
N LEU A 260 23.74 19.96 -15.38
CA LEU A 260 23.82 21.41 -15.48
C LEU A 260 22.45 22.03 -15.76
N LEU A 261 21.68 21.44 -16.68
CA LEU A 261 20.34 21.92 -17.01
C LEU A 261 19.39 21.89 -15.81
N ILE A 262 19.43 20.80 -15.02
CA ILE A 262 18.66 20.68 -13.77
C ILE A 262 19.05 21.80 -12.79
N PHE A 263 20.35 22.03 -12.62
CA PHE A 263 20.86 23.08 -11.75
C PHE A 263 20.41 24.48 -12.21
N PHE A 264 20.49 24.77 -13.51
CA PHE A 264 19.98 26.03 -14.07
C PHE A 264 18.47 26.19 -13.89
N GLY A 265 17.70 25.11 -14.05
CA GLY A 265 16.26 25.09 -13.75
C GLY A 265 15.97 25.53 -12.32
N GLY A 266 16.76 25.02 -11.37
CA GLY A 266 16.70 25.44 -9.99
C GLY A 266 17.09 26.92 -9.80
N LEU A 267 18.22 27.36 -10.36
CA LEU A 267 18.68 28.74 -10.22
C LEU A 267 17.66 29.76 -10.76
N LEU A 268 17.08 29.49 -11.94
CA LEU A 268 16.08 30.38 -12.53
C LEU A 268 14.79 30.39 -11.71
N GLY A 269 14.36 29.22 -11.21
CA GLY A 269 13.25 29.12 -10.25
C GLY A 269 13.49 29.97 -9.00
N ALA A 270 14.68 29.87 -8.40
CA ALA A 270 15.07 30.68 -7.24
C ALA A 270 15.03 32.19 -7.54
N ALA A 271 15.57 32.60 -8.70
CA ALA A 271 15.58 33.99 -9.12
C ALA A 271 14.15 34.54 -9.29
N PHE A 272 13.27 33.81 -9.96
CA PHE A 272 11.86 34.20 -10.11
C PHE A 272 11.14 34.28 -8.78
N GLY A 273 11.31 33.30 -7.89
CA GLY A 273 10.70 33.32 -6.57
C GLY A 273 11.14 34.52 -5.73
N VAL A 274 12.43 34.85 -5.73
CA VAL A 274 12.96 36.02 -5.00
C VAL A 274 12.47 37.33 -5.62
N LEU A 275 12.51 37.45 -6.95
CA LEU A 275 12.04 38.66 -7.65
C LEU A 275 10.55 38.89 -7.42
N ASN A 276 9.73 37.85 -7.54
CA ASN A 276 8.30 37.92 -7.31
C ASN A 276 7.99 38.33 -5.85
N TRP A 277 8.72 37.77 -4.88
CA TRP A 277 8.61 38.17 -3.49
C TRP A 277 9.00 39.63 -3.24
N GLU A 278 10.17 40.06 -3.71
CA GLU A 278 10.69 41.40 -3.45
C GLU A 278 9.94 42.50 -4.23
N ILE A 279 9.49 42.22 -5.44
CA ILE A 279 8.80 43.21 -6.30
C ILE A 279 7.30 43.15 -6.05
N VAL A 280 6.67 42.00 -6.33
CA VAL A 280 5.20 41.91 -6.31
C VAL A 280 4.69 41.88 -4.87
N SER A 281 5.21 41.00 -4.03
CA SER A 281 4.65 40.82 -2.69
C SER A 281 4.95 42.01 -1.77
N LYS A 282 6.20 42.49 -1.75
CA LYS A 282 6.60 43.60 -0.87
C LYS A 282 6.26 44.98 -1.41
N ARG A 283 6.61 45.29 -2.66
CA ARG A 283 6.49 46.67 -3.19
C ARG A 283 5.09 46.96 -3.74
N ILE A 284 4.53 46.05 -4.53
CA ILE A 284 3.24 46.26 -5.20
C ILE A 284 2.09 45.97 -4.22
N LEU A 285 2.04 44.76 -3.67
CA LEU A 285 0.93 44.31 -2.83
C LEU A 285 1.03 44.78 -1.37
N LYS A 286 2.20 45.29 -0.95
CA LYS A 286 2.47 45.74 0.43
C LYS A 286 2.02 44.71 1.47
N LEU A 287 2.24 43.42 1.20
CA LEU A 287 1.96 42.33 2.14
C LEU A 287 3.01 42.39 3.25
N VAL A 288 2.82 43.30 4.19
CA VAL A 288 3.67 43.41 5.38
C VAL A 288 3.52 42.09 6.15
N PRO A 289 4.61 41.38 6.44
CA PRO A 289 4.51 40.30 7.41
C PRO A 289 4.10 40.94 8.73
N VAL A 290 2.84 40.72 9.13
CA VAL A 290 2.39 41.04 10.48
C VAL A 290 3.38 40.33 11.40
N LYS A 291 4.21 41.10 12.13
CA LYS A 291 5.07 40.50 13.15
C LYS A 291 4.12 39.79 14.10
N ALA A 292 4.15 38.46 14.09
CA ALA A 292 3.54 37.69 15.16
C ALA A 292 4.22 38.16 16.44
N THR A 293 3.48 38.95 17.22
CA THR A 293 3.86 39.39 18.56
C THR A 293 3.52 38.27 19.53
#